data_AF-A0A2N6C7J8-F1
#
_entry.id   AF-A0A2N6C7J8-F1
#
_cell.length_a   1.000
_cell.length_b   1.000
_cell.length_c   1.000
_cell.angle_alpha   90.00
_cell.angle_beta   90.00
_cell.angle_gamma   90.00
#
_symmetry.space_group_name_H-M   'P 1'
#
loop_
_entity.id
_entity.type
_entity.pdbx_description
1 polymer ?
#
loop_
_entity_poly.entity_id
_entity_poly.type
_entity_poly.pdbx_seq_one_letter_code
_entity_poly.pdbx_strand_id
1 'polypeptide(L)'
;MKDLDKKAYIAEEAFMVLHSGEIPEIVLHSSLYYLTEDPDGPGLELNADEILPLKQGVVKRYQEIILRDLEPKNRDKGIYRGLARCVVNWQRLLRFCSRESLDFTAARTETAAALQRFLQQELADVQSKKRSSSINCSRAEIEKLADSLGLSMDDLPEGWKGLCSEEET
;
A
#
# COMPACT_ATOMS: atom_id res chain seq x y z
N MET A 1 -19.91 27.91 -15.15
CA MET A 1 -20.34 27.35 -13.85
C MET A 1 -20.24 25.83 -13.82
N LYS A 2 -20.92 25.07 -14.72
CA LYS A 2 -20.92 23.59 -14.74
C LYS A 2 -19.55 22.87 -14.63
N ASP A 3 -18.49 23.37 -15.26
CA ASP A 3 -17.19 22.68 -15.29
C ASP A 3 -16.36 22.86 -14.00
N LEU A 4 -16.54 23.98 -13.31
CA LEU A 4 -15.85 24.24 -12.04
C LEU A 4 -16.43 23.37 -10.92
N ASP A 5 -17.76 23.24 -10.91
CA ASP A 5 -18.49 22.43 -9.93
C ASP A 5 -18.17 20.93 -10.13
N LYS A 6 -18.10 20.46 -11.39
CA LYS A 6 -17.70 19.08 -11.71
C LYS A 6 -16.30 18.74 -11.17
N LYS A 7 -15.33 19.62 -11.43
CA LYS A 7 -13.95 19.44 -10.95
C LYS A 7 -13.87 19.45 -9.43
N ALA A 8 -14.69 20.26 -8.76
CA ALA A 8 -14.74 20.31 -7.31
C ALA A 8 -15.24 18.97 -6.72
N TYR A 9 -16.35 18.41 -7.24
CA TYR A 9 -16.84 17.11 -6.81
C TYR A 9 -15.81 15.99 -7.00
N ILE A 10 -15.16 15.94 -8.17
CA ILE A 10 -14.11 14.94 -8.44
C ILE A 10 -12.94 15.09 -7.46
N ALA A 11 -12.52 16.33 -7.17
CA ALA A 11 -11.41 16.59 -6.26
C ALA A 11 -11.75 16.20 -4.81
N GLU A 12 -12.97 16.45 -4.36
CA GLU A 12 -13.47 16.06 -3.04
C GLU A 12 -13.50 14.54 -2.89
N GLU A 13 -14.05 13.82 -3.87
CA GLU A 13 -14.08 12.36 -3.84
C GLU A 13 -12.68 11.75 -3.94
N ALA A 14 -11.80 12.29 -4.78
CA ALA A 14 -10.41 11.85 -4.85
C ALA A 14 -9.68 12.05 -3.51
N PHE A 15 -9.98 13.13 -2.79
CA PHE A 15 -9.47 13.37 -1.44
C PHE A 15 -9.99 12.33 -0.45
N MET A 16 -11.27 11.96 -0.51
CA MET A 16 -11.87 10.91 0.32
C MET A 16 -11.22 9.55 0.07
N VAL A 17 -11.00 9.18 -1.20
CA VAL A 17 -10.29 7.94 -1.56
C VAL A 17 -8.88 7.93 -1.00
N LEU A 18 -8.13 9.04 -1.15
CA LEU A 18 -6.77 9.16 -0.66
C LEU A 18 -6.69 8.99 0.87
N HIS A 19 -7.65 9.49 1.63
CA HIS A 19 -7.63 9.45 3.10
C HIS A 19 -8.45 8.28 3.69
N SER A 20 -8.84 7.32 2.87
CA SER A 20 -9.65 6.18 3.26
C SER A 20 -8.92 5.19 4.18
N GLY A 21 -9.64 4.16 4.65
CA GLY A 21 -9.09 3.10 5.48
C GLY A 21 -8.17 2.11 4.74
N GLU A 22 -8.15 0.86 5.21
CA GLU A 22 -7.26 -0.21 4.71
C GLU A 22 -7.66 -0.78 3.33
N ILE A 23 -8.81 -0.38 2.79
CA ILE A 23 -9.33 -0.86 1.50
C ILE A 23 -9.83 0.33 0.66
N PRO A 24 -8.90 1.13 0.09
CA PRO A 24 -9.25 2.31 -0.71
C PRO A 24 -10.11 2.01 -1.94
N GLU A 25 -10.06 0.78 -2.47
CA GLU A 25 -10.91 0.35 -3.58
C GLU A 25 -12.42 0.43 -3.24
N ILE A 26 -12.81 0.14 -1.99
CA ILE A 26 -14.22 0.27 -1.56
C ILE A 26 -14.66 1.73 -1.66
N VAL A 27 -13.81 2.65 -1.19
CA VAL A 27 -14.12 4.09 -1.25
C VAL A 27 -14.14 4.58 -2.68
N LEU A 28 -13.24 4.10 -3.54
CA LEU A 28 -13.31 4.39 -4.99
C LEU A 28 -14.66 3.99 -5.59
N HIS A 29 -15.15 2.78 -5.27
CA HIS A 29 -16.45 2.33 -5.77
C HIS A 29 -17.60 3.19 -5.25
N SER A 30 -17.59 3.55 -3.96
CA SER A 30 -18.58 4.44 -3.37
C SER A 30 -18.54 5.84 -3.98
N SER A 31 -17.34 6.40 -4.20
CA SER A 31 -17.15 7.70 -4.84
C SER A 31 -17.65 7.72 -6.28
N LEU A 32 -17.37 6.66 -7.06
CA LEU A 32 -17.90 6.55 -8.42
C LEU A 32 -19.43 6.51 -8.41
N TYR A 33 -20.01 5.67 -7.55
CA TYR A 33 -21.47 5.59 -7.40
C TYR A 33 -22.09 6.94 -7.04
N TYR A 34 -21.55 7.64 -6.03
CA TYR A 34 -21.99 8.97 -5.65
C TYR A 34 -21.94 9.95 -6.82
N LEU A 35 -20.82 9.99 -7.55
CA LEU A 35 -20.64 10.92 -8.64
C LEU A 35 -21.58 10.68 -9.83
N THR A 36 -21.99 9.42 -10.09
CA THR A 36 -22.67 9.05 -11.34
C THR A 36 -24.10 8.55 -11.19
N GLU A 37 -24.41 7.82 -10.13
CA GLU A 37 -25.65 7.03 -10.02
C GLU A 37 -26.53 7.38 -8.82
N ASP A 38 -25.93 7.92 -7.75
CA ASP A 38 -26.66 8.25 -6.53
C ASP A 38 -27.71 9.34 -6.79
N PRO A 39 -29.00 9.13 -6.43
CA PRO A 39 -30.05 10.15 -6.56
C PRO A 39 -29.77 11.44 -5.79
N ASP A 40 -29.01 11.36 -4.70
CA ASP A 40 -28.57 12.52 -3.90
C ASP A 40 -27.21 13.08 -4.37
N GLY A 41 -26.59 12.44 -5.37
CA GLY A 41 -25.32 12.82 -5.96
C GLY A 41 -25.42 13.75 -7.18
N PRO A 42 -24.29 14.21 -7.74
CA PRO A 42 -24.27 15.20 -8.82
C PRO A 42 -24.67 14.65 -10.21
N GLY A 43 -24.84 13.33 -10.39
CA GLY A 43 -25.31 12.73 -11.63
C GLY A 43 -24.41 13.00 -12.84
N LEU A 44 -23.09 12.95 -12.64
CA LEU A 44 -22.08 13.31 -13.63
C LEU A 44 -21.83 12.16 -14.61
N GLU A 45 -21.61 12.52 -15.87
CA GLU A 45 -20.96 11.63 -16.84
C GLU A 45 -19.45 11.83 -16.76
N LEU A 46 -18.70 10.81 -16.37
CA LEU A 46 -17.25 10.87 -16.19
C LEU A 46 -16.52 10.19 -17.35
N ASN A 47 -15.50 10.85 -17.88
CA ASN A 47 -14.56 10.22 -18.79
C ASN A 47 -13.33 9.63 -18.05
N ALA A 48 -12.44 8.96 -18.78
CA ALA A 48 -11.28 8.30 -18.20
C ALA A 48 -10.31 9.26 -17.48
N ASP A 49 -10.11 10.47 -18.00
CA ASP A 49 -9.21 11.48 -17.41
C ASP A 49 -9.78 12.03 -16.11
N GLU A 50 -11.11 12.12 -16.01
CA GLU A 50 -11.83 12.57 -14.82
C GLU A 50 -11.86 11.51 -13.72
N ILE A 51 -11.83 10.22 -14.10
CA ILE A 51 -11.77 9.09 -13.15
C ILE A 51 -10.34 8.89 -12.63
N LEU A 52 -9.33 9.24 -13.42
CA LEU A 52 -7.93 8.98 -13.13
C LEU A 52 -7.46 9.52 -11.75
N PRO A 53 -7.82 10.74 -11.30
CA PRO A 53 -7.46 11.23 -9.97
C PRO A 53 -7.94 10.33 -8.82
N LEU A 54 -9.15 9.76 -8.93
CA LEU A 54 -9.68 8.86 -7.89
C LEU A 54 -8.86 7.56 -7.86
N LYS A 55 -8.54 6.99 -9.02
CA LYS A 55 -7.70 5.80 -9.14
C LYS A 55 -6.28 6.05 -8.61
N GLN A 56 -5.69 7.21 -8.90
CA GLN A 56 -4.41 7.62 -8.32
C GLN A 56 -4.48 7.77 -6.79
N GLY A 57 -5.62 8.19 -6.25
CA GLY A 57 -5.89 8.19 -4.81
C GLY A 57 -5.76 6.79 -4.20
N VAL A 58 -6.29 5.76 -4.86
CA VAL A 58 -6.15 4.36 -4.43
C VAL A 58 -4.69 3.93 -4.38
N VAL A 59 -3.92 4.21 -5.44
CA VAL A 59 -2.50 3.85 -5.52
C VAL A 59 -1.71 4.52 -4.39
N LYS A 60 -1.87 5.84 -4.23
CA LYS A 60 -1.20 6.60 -3.17
C LYS A 60 -1.58 6.08 -1.79
N ARG A 61 -2.85 5.77 -1.55
CA ARG A 61 -3.28 5.28 -0.25
C ARG A 61 -2.70 3.91 0.07
N TYR A 62 -2.69 2.98 -0.89
CA TYR A 62 -2.00 1.71 -0.68
C TYR A 62 -0.51 1.90 -0.37
N GLN A 63 0.17 2.78 -1.09
CA GLN A 63 1.57 3.10 -0.85
C GLN A 63 1.80 3.65 0.57
N GLU A 64 0.99 4.60 1.04
CA GLU A 64 1.07 5.12 2.41
C GLU A 64 0.92 4.03 3.49
N ILE A 65 -0.05 3.13 3.31
CA ILE A 65 -0.30 2.03 4.25
C ILE A 65 0.87 1.04 4.28
N ILE A 66 1.43 0.73 3.11
CA ILE A 66 2.56 -0.17 2.96
C ILE A 66 3.82 0.44 3.60
N LEU A 67 4.12 1.70 3.31
CA LEU A 67 5.28 2.39 3.88
C LEU A 67 5.14 2.60 5.38
N ARG A 68 3.92 2.80 5.89
CA ARG A 68 3.65 2.82 7.34
C ARG A 68 4.09 1.53 8.02
N ASP A 69 3.79 0.38 7.41
CA ASP A 69 4.11 -0.95 7.95
C ASP A 69 5.58 -1.37 7.68
N LEU A 70 6.30 -0.64 6.81
CA LEU A 70 7.74 -0.80 6.57
C LEU A 70 8.61 0.26 7.28
N GLU A 71 8.03 1.14 8.08
CA GLU A 71 8.77 2.16 8.85
C GLU A 71 9.14 1.61 10.24
N PRO A 72 10.43 1.36 10.54
CA PRO A 72 10.85 0.80 11.82
C PRO A 72 10.40 1.62 13.02
N LYS A 73 10.31 2.96 12.89
CA LYS A 73 9.83 3.85 13.96
C LYS A 73 8.36 3.63 14.33
N ASN A 74 7.59 2.95 13.49
CA ASN A 74 6.18 2.68 13.76
C ASN A 74 5.95 1.42 14.57
N ARG A 75 6.93 0.50 14.68
CA ARG A 75 6.83 -0.80 15.35
C ARG A 75 6.12 -0.77 16.71
N ASP A 76 6.37 0.26 17.53
CA ASP A 76 5.82 0.39 18.88
C ASP A 76 4.54 1.24 18.94
N LYS A 77 4.02 1.70 17.80
CA LYS A 77 2.81 2.52 17.70
C LYS A 77 1.60 1.65 17.34
N GLY A 78 0.43 1.99 17.86
CA GLY A 78 -0.82 1.26 17.56
C GLY A 78 -1.25 1.28 16.08
N ILE A 79 -0.64 2.13 15.26
CA ILE A 79 -0.85 2.19 13.81
C ILE A 79 -0.10 1.10 13.05
N TYR A 80 0.92 0.49 13.63
CA TYR A 80 1.72 -0.56 13.00
C TYR A 80 0.97 -1.88 13.00
N ARG A 81 0.85 -2.48 11.81
CA ARG A 81 0.18 -3.77 11.64
C ARG A 81 1.12 -4.90 11.23
N GLY A 82 2.37 -4.57 10.93
CA GLY A 82 3.43 -5.53 10.60
C GLY A 82 3.47 -5.96 9.15
N LEU A 83 4.51 -6.72 8.84
CA LEU A 83 4.88 -7.11 7.48
C LEU A 83 3.81 -8.01 6.82
N ALA A 84 3.06 -8.80 7.60
CA ALA A 84 1.90 -9.53 7.09
C ALA A 84 0.85 -8.61 6.44
N ARG A 85 0.56 -7.46 7.06
CA ARG A 85 -0.40 -6.49 6.51
C ARG A 85 0.16 -5.79 5.27
N CYS A 86 1.45 -5.46 5.30
CA CYS A 86 2.18 -4.93 4.15
C CYS A 86 2.04 -5.86 2.93
N VAL A 87 2.29 -7.17 3.09
CA VAL A 87 2.16 -8.16 2.00
C VAL A 87 0.77 -8.17 1.40
N VAL A 88 -0.28 -8.21 2.23
CA VAL A 88 -1.67 -8.21 1.77
C VAL A 88 -2.00 -6.94 0.97
N ASN A 89 -1.60 -5.77 1.48
CA ASN A 89 -1.89 -4.50 0.83
C ASN A 89 -1.07 -4.30 -0.45
N TRP A 90 0.16 -4.80 -0.51
CA TRP A 90 0.95 -4.84 -1.74
C TRP A 90 0.28 -5.70 -2.82
N GLN A 91 -0.21 -6.90 -2.47
CA GLN A 91 -0.94 -7.74 -3.42
C GLN A 91 -2.24 -7.07 -3.93
N ARG A 92 -2.94 -6.32 -3.07
CA ARG A 92 -4.11 -5.55 -3.48
C ARG A 92 -3.73 -4.45 -4.47
N LEU A 93 -2.67 -3.69 -4.18
CA LEU A 93 -2.14 -2.68 -5.09
C LEU A 93 -1.78 -3.29 -6.46
N LEU A 94 -1.07 -4.41 -6.49
CA LEU A 94 -0.71 -5.10 -7.74
C LEU A 94 -1.94 -5.47 -8.57
N ARG A 95 -2.95 -6.10 -7.94
CA ARG A 95 -4.20 -6.47 -8.63
C ARG A 95 -4.96 -5.26 -9.13
N PHE A 96 -5.02 -4.20 -8.33
CA PHE A 96 -5.66 -2.95 -8.70
C PHE A 96 -4.97 -2.33 -9.92
N CYS A 97 -3.66 -2.08 -9.84
CA CYS A 97 -2.91 -1.46 -10.94
C CYS A 97 -2.93 -2.30 -12.22
N SER A 98 -2.87 -3.64 -12.10
CA SER A 98 -2.98 -4.53 -13.26
C SER A 98 -4.35 -4.45 -13.92
N ARG A 99 -5.45 -4.41 -13.15
CA ARG A 99 -6.81 -4.27 -13.68
C ARG A 99 -7.03 -2.91 -14.33
N GLU A 100 -6.51 -1.85 -13.71
CA GLU A 100 -6.71 -0.47 -14.15
C GLU A 100 -5.66 0.02 -15.17
N SER A 101 -4.68 -0.81 -15.53
CA SER A 101 -3.54 -0.47 -16.40
C SER A 101 -2.76 0.77 -15.91
N LEU A 102 -2.55 0.88 -14.59
CA LEU A 102 -1.84 2.00 -13.97
C LEU A 102 -0.36 1.68 -13.78
N ASP A 103 0.49 2.66 -14.03
CA ASP A 103 1.90 2.59 -13.64
C ASP A 103 2.05 2.75 -12.12
N PHE A 104 2.77 1.81 -11.52
CA PHE A 104 3.11 1.80 -10.10
C PHE A 104 4.61 1.62 -9.87
N THR A 105 5.44 1.88 -10.90
CA THR A 105 6.89 1.71 -10.85
C THR A 105 7.51 2.52 -9.71
N ALA A 106 7.08 3.76 -9.50
CA ALA A 106 7.56 4.60 -8.40
C ALA A 106 7.24 3.98 -7.02
N ALA A 107 6.00 3.52 -6.83
CA ALA A 107 5.58 2.86 -5.59
C ALA A 107 6.35 1.55 -5.35
N ARG A 108 6.62 0.78 -6.40
CA ARG A 108 7.45 -0.43 -6.35
C ARG A 108 8.87 -0.12 -5.86
N THR A 109 9.54 0.84 -6.50
CA THR A 109 10.91 1.24 -6.14
C THR A 109 11.01 1.74 -4.70
N GLU A 110 10.06 2.57 -4.26
CA GLU A 110 10.06 3.08 -2.89
C GLU A 110 9.80 1.97 -1.86
N THR A 111 8.85 1.07 -2.15
CA THR A 111 8.54 -0.07 -1.28
C THR A 111 9.72 -1.03 -1.18
N ALA A 112 10.44 -1.27 -2.28
CA ALA A 112 11.66 -2.09 -2.30
C ALA A 112 12.73 -1.51 -1.36
N ALA A 113 13.03 -0.22 -1.50
CA ALA A 113 13.99 0.47 -0.63
C ALA A 113 13.55 0.48 0.84
N ALA A 114 12.24 0.64 1.10
CA ALA A 114 11.70 0.57 2.45
C ALA A 114 11.84 -0.82 3.08
N LEU A 115 11.57 -1.89 2.31
CA LEU A 115 11.74 -3.27 2.78
C LEU A 115 13.19 -3.57 3.15
N GLN A 116 14.16 -3.21 2.30
CA GLN A 116 15.57 -3.41 2.60
C GLN A 116 16.00 -2.70 3.89
N ARG A 117 15.62 -1.42 4.04
CA ARG A 117 15.90 -0.65 5.27
C ARG A 117 15.24 -1.25 6.50
N PHE A 118 13.99 -1.69 6.38
CA PHE A 118 13.26 -2.34 7.46
C PHE A 118 13.98 -3.59 7.95
N LEU A 119 14.31 -4.52 7.04
CA LEU A 119 14.99 -5.77 7.38
C LEU A 119 16.39 -5.52 7.96
N GLN A 120 17.12 -4.54 7.44
CA GLN A 120 18.45 -4.19 7.93
C GLN A 120 18.39 -3.67 9.37
N GLN A 121 17.45 -2.76 9.66
CA GLN A 121 17.27 -2.22 11.00
C GLN A 121 16.79 -3.30 11.98
N GLU A 122 15.83 -4.13 11.57
CA GLU A 122 15.29 -5.21 12.40
C GLU A 122 16.39 -6.23 12.75
N LEU A 123 17.23 -6.58 11.79
CA LEU A 123 18.39 -7.46 12.00
C LEU A 123 19.36 -6.88 13.03
N ALA A 124 19.72 -5.61 12.91
CA ALA A 124 20.61 -4.95 13.86
C ALA A 124 20.02 -4.90 15.28
N ASP A 125 18.72 -4.61 15.41
CA ASP A 125 18.05 -4.56 16.71
C ASP A 125 17.95 -5.95 17.38
N VAL A 126 17.73 -7.02 16.60
CA VAL A 126 17.70 -8.40 17.11
C VAL A 126 19.09 -8.89 17.48
N GLN A 127 20.10 -8.69 16.63
CA GLN A 127 21.48 -9.13 16.89
C GLN A 127 22.09 -8.42 18.11
N SER A 128 21.78 -7.14 18.30
CA SER A 128 22.22 -6.38 19.48
C SER A 128 21.46 -6.74 20.77
N LYS A 129 20.54 -7.72 20.72
CA LYS A 129 19.65 -8.11 21.82
C LYS A 129 18.83 -6.96 22.39
N LYS A 130 18.68 -5.88 21.63
CA LYS A 130 17.89 -4.73 22.04
C LYS A 130 16.41 -5.12 22.10
N ARG A 131 15.94 -5.93 21.13
CA ARG A 131 14.54 -6.35 20.99
C ARG A 131 14.42 -7.69 20.26
N SER A 132 13.27 -8.35 20.42
CA SER A 132 12.85 -9.49 19.58
C SER A 132 12.35 -9.01 18.21
N SER A 133 12.33 -9.91 17.23
CA SER A 133 11.78 -9.61 15.90
C SER A 133 10.28 -9.23 15.99
N SER A 134 9.86 -8.29 15.15
CA SER A 134 8.48 -7.86 14.93
C SER A 134 7.88 -8.43 13.64
N ILE A 135 8.68 -9.18 12.86
CA ILE A 135 8.19 -9.85 11.66
C ILE A 135 7.13 -10.87 12.07
N ASN A 136 5.93 -10.65 11.53
CA ASN A 136 4.72 -11.44 11.80
C ASN A 136 4.22 -12.19 10.56
N CYS A 137 5.11 -12.47 9.62
CA CYS A 137 4.84 -13.26 8.42
C CYS A 137 5.95 -14.29 8.18
N SER A 138 5.65 -15.25 7.30
CA SER A 138 6.55 -16.34 6.95
C SER A 138 7.70 -15.87 6.05
N ARG A 139 8.79 -16.65 6.02
CA ARG A 139 9.92 -16.44 5.09
C ARG A 139 9.42 -16.39 3.63
N ALA A 140 8.56 -17.33 3.26
CA ALA A 140 8.02 -17.43 1.90
C ALA A 140 7.21 -16.18 1.49
N GLU A 141 6.53 -15.51 2.42
CA GLU A 141 5.83 -14.27 2.14
C GLU A 141 6.78 -13.10 1.88
N ILE A 142 7.91 -13.04 2.62
CA ILE A 142 8.95 -12.03 2.37
C ILE A 142 9.63 -12.28 1.03
N GLU A 143 9.95 -13.54 0.69
CA GLU A 143 10.56 -13.89 -0.59
C GLU A 143 9.65 -13.49 -1.76
N LYS A 144 8.36 -13.80 -1.68
CA LYS A 144 7.36 -13.39 -2.67
C LYS A 144 7.20 -11.87 -2.76
N LEU A 145 7.22 -11.18 -1.62
CA LEU A 145 7.17 -9.72 -1.60
C LEU A 145 8.40 -9.14 -2.30
N ALA A 146 9.60 -9.55 -1.92
CA ALA A 146 10.85 -9.09 -2.52
C ALA A 146 10.91 -9.33 -4.04
N ASP A 147 10.56 -10.54 -4.50
CA ASP A 147 10.49 -10.87 -5.92
C ASP A 147 9.52 -9.94 -6.68
N SER A 148 8.31 -9.75 -6.14
CA SER A 148 7.32 -8.86 -6.74
C SER A 148 7.72 -7.37 -6.72
N LEU A 149 8.66 -6.99 -5.85
CA LEU A 149 9.28 -5.66 -5.79
C LEU A 149 10.45 -5.52 -6.77
N GLY A 150 10.87 -6.60 -7.43
CA GLY A 150 12.02 -6.64 -8.33
C GLY A 150 13.35 -6.79 -7.59
N LEU A 151 13.34 -7.27 -6.35
CA LEU A 151 14.54 -7.58 -5.58
C LEU A 151 14.90 -9.06 -5.74
N SER A 152 16.20 -9.32 -5.89
CA SER A 152 16.76 -10.64 -5.70
C SER A 152 16.95 -10.94 -4.21
N MET A 153 17.18 -12.20 -3.85
CA MET A 153 17.46 -12.56 -2.46
C MET A 153 18.81 -12.01 -1.98
N ASP A 154 19.73 -11.75 -2.90
CA ASP A 154 21.04 -11.17 -2.62
C ASP A 154 20.94 -9.66 -2.31
N ASP A 155 19.83 -9.01 -2.69
CA ASP A 155 19.55 -7.62 -2.33
C ASP A 155 19.03 -7.47 -0.88
N LEU A 156 18.65 -8.57 -0.23
CA LEU A 156 18.19 -8.57 1.16
C LEU A 156 19.38 -8.74 2.12
N PRO A 157 19.34 -8.15 3.33
CA PRO A 157 20.47 -8.23 4.26
C PRO A 157 20.72 -9.68 4.70
N GLU A 158 21.98 -10.10 4.70
CA GLU A 158 22.38 -11.45 5.11
C GLU A 158 21.83 -11.79 6.51
N GLY A 159 21.24 -12.96 6.66
CA GLY A 159 20.66 -13.40 7.94
C GLY A 159 19.22 -12.93 8.19
N TRP A 160 18.58 -12.18 7.27
CA TRP A 160 17.17 -11.77 7.40
C TRP A 160 16.22 -12.96 7.64
N LYS A 161 16.54 -14.14 7.11
CA LYS A 161 15.75 -15.37 7.28
C LYS A 161 15.59 -15.78 8.75
N GLY A 162 16.56 -15.42 9.60
CA GLY A 162 16.51 -15.65 11.05
C GLY A 162 15.54 -14.73 11.81
N LEU A 163 14.97 -13.72 11.14
CA LEU A 163 14.00 -12.79 11.74
C LEU A 163 12.57 -13.33 11.72
N CYS A 164 12.28 -14.32 10.87
CA CYS A 164 10.96 -14.93 10.78
C CYS A 164 10.82 -16.00 11.87
N SER A 165 9.64 -16.10 12.48
CA SER A 165 9.31 -17.26 13.32
C SER A 165 9.34 -18.54 12.47
N GLU A 166 9.85 -19.62 13.06
CA GLU A 166 9.67 -20.97 12.52
C GLU A 166 8.22 -21.40 12.75
N GLU A 167 7.29 -20.87 11.97
CA GLU A 167 5.97 -21.49 11.83
C GLU A 167 5.97 -22.25 10.50
N GLU A 168 6.25 -23.55 10.61
CA GLU A 168 5.96 -24.55 9.59
C GLU A 168 4.44 -24.71 9.47
N THR A 169 3.92 -24.53 8.24
CA THR A 169 2.61 -25.02 7.73
C THR A 169 1.32 -24.53 8.37
#